data_AF-A0A0W0YA42-F1
#
_entry.id   AF-A0A0W0YA42-F1
#
_cell.length_a   1.000
_cell.length_b   1.000
_cell.length_c   1.000
_cell.angle_alpha   90.00
_cell.angle_beta   90.00
_cell.angle_gamma   90.00
#
_symmetry.space_group_name_H-M   'P 1'
#
loop_
_entity.id
_entity.type
_entity.pdbx_description
1 polymer ?
#
loop_
_entity_poly.entity_id
_entity_poly.type
_entity_poly.pdbx_seq_one_letter_code
_entity_poly.pdbx_strand_id
1 'polypeptide(L)'
;MSDKLEQRLIQVVAYDVNWPMQFKQEAQVVKEALGNNCIEIHHIGSTSVPGLAAKPVIDMIPVVSDLHHVDSANDSLLKLGYEAKGEFGIPFRRYFQKGGNERTHQLHVFEHDNPEIERHLKFRDWMRSHVEDREAYARLKQSLAEQFPYDINSYCLGKEEFIATIDRQAGFTGLRMVKALTTREWNAARHFRQFYFFDKAGLSDPYTWTFEHEAHVHFVLYQGAEIIGYTHLQLWPHHRAALRIVVIDETKRNCQYGRYFLGLCEKWLKCAGFRSLHIESSPSALAFYRKHGYIDMPFEDPDGYEGDPQDTAIGKIL
;
A
#
# COMPACT_ATOMS: atom_id res chain seq x y z
N MET A 1 -24.65 -8.83 -24.45
CA MET A 1 -23.88 -10.07 -24.31
C MET A 1 -22.73 -9.73 -23.38
N SER A 2 -22.78 -10.17 -22.12
CA SER A 2 -21.80 -9.75 -21.12
C SER A 2 -20.50 -10.49 -21.35
N ASP A 3 -19.40 -9.76 -21.47
CA ASP A 3 -18.06 -10.32 -21.39
C ASP A 3 -17.94 -11.07 -20.06
N LYS A 4 -17.96 -12.40 -20.14
CA LYS A 4 -17.44 -13.23 -19.06
C LYS A 4 -15.96 -12.89 -18.99
N LEU A 5 -15.55 -12.11 -17.99
CA LEU A 5 -14.15 -12.07 -17.59
C LEU A 5 -13.71 -13.52 -17.41
N GLU A 6 -12.88 -14.03 -18.31
CA GLU A 6 -12.26 -15.34 -18.16
C GLU A 6 -11.51 -15.35 -16.84
N GLN A 7 -12.03 -16.10 -15.87
CA GLN A 7 -11.43 -16.19 -14.55
C GLN A 7 -10.12 -16.97 -14.65
N ARG A 8 -9.01 -16.30 -14.32
CA ARG A 8 -7.67 -16.89 -14.35
C ARG A 8 -7.54 -17.98 -13.27
N LEU A 9 -7.19 -19.20 -13.68
CA LEU A 9 -6.83 -20.28 -12.77
C LEU A 9 -5.57 -19.92 -11.97
N ILE A 10 -5.64 -20.10 -10.65
CA ILE A 10 -4.50 -19.96 -9.75
C ILE A 10 -3.79 -21.30 -9.66
N GLN A 11 -2.67 -21.41 -10.35
CA GLN A 11 -1.83 -22.61 -10.32
C GLN A 11 -0.53 -22.34 -9.56
N VAL A 12 -0.23 -23.19 -8.59
CA VAL A 12 1.06 -23.22 -7.88
C VAL A 12 1.84 -24.43 -8.39
N VAL A 13 2.97 -24.18 -9.04
CA VAL A 13 3.83 -25.19 -9.65
C VAL A 13 5.10 -25.40 -8.82
N ALA A 14 5.78 -26.52 -9.03
CA ALA A 14 7.11 -26.77 -8.47
C ALA A 14 8.09 -25.68 -8.92
N TYR A 15 9.15 -25.48 -8.12
CA TYR A 15 10.17 -24.49 -8.43
C TYR A 15 10.83 -24.77 -9.79
N ASP A 16 10.87 -23.77 -10.67
CA ASP A 16 11.59 -23.84 -11.93
C ASP A 16 12.99 -23.23 -11.78
N VAL A 17 14.01 -24.03 -12.05
CA VAL A 17 15.43 -23.62 -12.02
C VAL A 17 15.74 -22.52 -13.04
N ASN A 18 14.87 -22.29 -14.03
CA ASN A 18 15.02 -21.24 -15.02
C ASN A 18 14.48 -19.87 -14.58
N TRP A 19 13.69 -19.77 -13.49
CA TRP A 19 13.15 -18.48 -13.03
C TRP A 19 14.23 -17.40 -12.78
N PRO A 20 15.40 -17.70 -12.18
CA PRO A 20 16.47 -16.71 -12.04
C PRO A 20 17.02 -16.21 -13.38
N MET A 21 17.03 -17.06 -14.41
CA MET A 21 17.47 -16.69 -15.75
C MET A 21 16.42 -15.83 -16.46
N GLN A 22 15.14 -16.20 -16.36
CA GLN A 22 14.00 -15.41 -16.88
C GLN A 22 13.97 -14.01 -16.23
N PHE A 23 14.17 -13.94 -14.91
CA PHE A 23 14.33 -12.67 -14.20
C PHE A 23 15.47 -11.83 -14.79
N LYS A 24 16.66 -12.39 -14.95
CA LYS A 24 17.83 -11.62 -15.45
C LYS A 24 17.58 -11.06 -16.85
N GLN A 25 16.96 -11.85 -17.73
CA GLN A 25 16.62 -11.42 -19.09
C GLN A 25 15.61 -10.28 -19.08
N GLU A 26 14.51 -10.43 -18.35
CA GLU A 26 13.47 -9.39 -18.29
C GLU A 26 13.95 -8.13 -17.56
N ALA A 27 14.73 -8.29 -16.49
CA ALA A 27 15.30 -7.16 -15.75
C ALA A 27 16.21 -6.29 -16.64
N GLN A 28 16.98 -6.88 -17.56
CA GLN A 28 17.79 -6.11 -18.50
C GLN A 28 16.91 -5.23 -19.40
N VAL A 29 15.84 -5.81 -19.96
CA VAL A 29 14.90 -5.11 -20.85
C VAL A 29 14.13 -4.01 -20.11
N VAL A 30 13.71 -4.27 -18.87
CA VAL A 30 13.05 -3.27 -18.00
C VAL A 30 14.01 -2.15 -17.63
N LYS A 31 15.28 -2.46 -17.33
CA LYS A 31 16.29 -1.46 -17.00
C LYS A 31 16.54 -0.52 -18.18
N GLU A 32 16.60 -1.05 -19.39
CA GLU A 32 16.72 -0.25 -20.61
C GLU A 32 15.51 0.67 -20.82
N ALA A 33 14.29 0.16 -20.60
CA ALA A 33 13.07 0.96 -20.73
C ALA A 33 12.96 2.10 -19.69
N LEU A 34 13.45 1.88 -18.48
CA LEU A 34 13.49 2.89 -17.41
C LEU A 34 14.71 3.83 -17.53
N GLY A 35 15.70 3.47 -18.34
CA GLY A 35 16.90 4.26 -18.60
C GLY A 35 17.70 4.61 -17.34
N ASN A 36 18.29 5.80 -17.33
CA ASN A 36 19.14 6.29 -16.23
C ASN A 36 18.40 6.46 -14.89
N ASN A 37 17.06 6.48 -14.91
CA ASN A 37 16.27 6.57 -13.68
C ASN A 37 16.29 5.25 -12.88
N CYS A 38 16.61 4.10 -13.51
CA CYS A 38 16.69 2.81 -12.84
C CYS A 38 18.08 2.55 -12.28
N ILE A 39 18.18 2.54 -10.95
CA ILE A 39 19.41 2.30 -10.21
C ILE A 39 19.73 0.80 -10.27
N GLU A 40 18.79 -0.02 -9.81
CA GLU A 40 18.91 -1.48 -9.76
C GLU A 40 17.54 -2.16 -9.83
N ILE A 41 17.54 -3.48 -10.03
CA ILE A 41 16.33 -4.29 -10.05
C ILE A 41 16.57 -5.55 -9.21
N HIS A 42 15.68 -5.80 -8.25
CA HIS A 42 15.71 -6.99 -7.42
C HIS A 42 14.68 -8.03 -7.87
N HIS A 43 15.11 -9.30 -7.94
CA HIS A 43 14.18 -10.43 -7.98
C HIS A 43 13.59 -10.64 -6.59
N ILE A 44 12.27 -10.59 -6.49
CA ILE A 44 11.53 -10.80 -5.25
C ILE A 44 10.42 -11.85 -5.46
N GLY A 45 9.56 -12.03 -4.47
CA GLY A 45 8.46 -12.98 -4.53
C GLY A 45 8.95 -14.42 -4.49
N SER A 46 8.01 -15.36 -4.66
CA SER A 46 8.31 -16.78 -4.45
C SER A 46 9.26 -17.36 -5.51
N THR A 47 9.24 -16.84 -6.75
CA THR A 47 10.11 -17.31 -7.83
C THR A 47 11.58 -16.96 -7.63
N SER A 48 11.89 -16.05 -6.70
CA SER A 48 13.26 -15.69 -6.31
C SER A 48 13.88 -16.61 -5.24
N VAL A 49 13.13 -17.57 -4.72
CA VAL A 49 13.55 -18.47 -3.63
C VAL A 49 13.73 -19.90 -4.18
N PRO A 50 14.98 -20.38 -4.31
CA PRO A 50 15.25 -21.74 -4.78
C PRO A 50 14.47 -22.80 -4.00
N GLY A 51 13.81 -23.71 -4.72
CA GLY A 51 13.03 -24.80 -4.15
C GLY A 51 11.63 -24.43 -3.65
N LEU A 52 11.22 -23.16 -3.72
CA LEU A 52 9.87 -22.73 -3.31
C LEU A 52 8.86 -22.85 -4.45
N ALA A 53 7.83 -23.69 -4.27
CA ALA A 53 6.71 -23.77 -5.20
C ALA A 53 5.99 -22.42 -5.33
N ALA A 54 5.58 -22.01 -6.52
CA ALA A 54 5.05 -20.67 -6.77
C ALA A 54 4.07 -20.62 -7.93
N LYS A 55 3.31 -19.53 -8.04
CA LYS A 55 2.73 -19.15 -9.33
C LYS A 55 3.88 -18.81 -10.28
N PRO A 56 3.84 -19.22 -11.56
CA PRO A 56 4.92 -18.95 -12.51
C PRO A 56 4.88 -17.50 -12.99
N VAL A 57 5.11 -16.56 -12.05
CA VAL A 57 5.10 -15.11 -12.27
C VAL A 57 6.36 -14.54 -11.65
N ILE A 58 7.16 -13.85 -12.44
CA ILE A 58 8.37 -13.18 -11.98
C ILE A 58 7.98 -11.83 -11.36
N ASP A 59 8.18 -11.69 -10.06
CA ASP A 59 7.99 -10.43 -9.34
C ASP A 59 9.32 -9.69 -9.21
N MET A 60 9.33 -8.41 -9.57
CA MET A 60 10.55 -7.59 -9.55
C MET A 60 10.32 -6.26 -8.85
N ILE A 61 11.35 -5.75 -8.18
CA ILE A 61 11.42 -4.36 -7.71
C ILE A 61 12.49 -3.62 -8.49
N PRO A 62 12.13 -2.82 -9.51
CA PRO A 62 12.98 -1.75 -9.98
C PRO A 62 13.05 -0.63 -8.93
N VAL A 63 14.26 -0.31 -8.50
CA VAL A 63 14.56 0.83 -7.62
C VAL A 63 14.94 2.02 -8.50
N VAL A 64 14.25 3.14 -8.31
CA VAL A 64 14.45 4.35 -9.13
C VAL A 64 14.89 5.55 -8.31
N SER A 65 15.56 6.50 -8.96
CA SER A 65 15.93 7.77 -8.32
C SER A 65 14.74 8.72 -8.13
N ASP A 66 13.79 8.71 -9.06
CA ASP A 66 12.60 9.57 -9.01
C ASP A 66 11.39 8.80 -9.53
N LEU A 67 10.38 8.62 -8.69
CA LEU A 67 9.16 7.91 -9.06
C LEU A 67 8.36 8.64 -10.16
N HIS A 68 8.43 9.98 -10.25
CA HIS A 68 7.71 10.76 -11.26
C HIS A 68 8.22 10.49 -12.68
N HIS A 69 9.52 10.22 -12.84
CA HIS A 69 10.07 9.87 -14.15
C HIS A 69 9.65 8.49 -14.65
N VAL A 70 9.14 7.61 -13.78
CA VAL A 70 8.60 6.31 -14.19
C VAL A 70 7.37 6.48 -15.08
N ASP A 71 6.55 7.50 -14.85
CA ASP A 71 5.36 7.77 -15.65
C ASP A 71 5.71 8.11 -17.11
N SER A 72 6.89 8.70 -17.35
CA SER A 72 7.42 8.96 -18.70
C SER A 72 7.87 7.69 -19.42
N ALA A 73 8.09 6.58 -18.71
CA ALA A 73 8.46 5.28 -19.27
C ALA A 73 7.24 4.38 -19.58
N ASN A 74 6.01 4.84 -19.32
CA ASN A 74 4.78 4.06 -19.53
C ASN A 74 4.67 3.53 -20.98
N ASP A 75 4.93 4.37 -21.98
CA ASP A 75 4.85 3.96 -23.39
C ASP A 75 5.93 2.93 -23.77
N SER A 76 7.14 3.08 -23.21
CA SER A 76 8.24 2.13 -23.42
C SER A 76 7.93 0.78 -22.79
N LEU A 77 7.41 0.77 -21.56
CA LEU A 77 6.97 -0.44 -20.87
C LEU A 77 5.76 -1.09 -21.56
N LEU A 78 4.83 -0.29 -22.08
CA LEU A 78 3.69 -0.80 -22.85
C LEU A 78 4.13 -1.55 -24.11
N LYS A 79 5.13 -1.04 -24.84
CA LYS A 79 5.73 -1.74 -25.99
C LYS A 79 6.36 -3.09 -25.62
N LEU A 80 6.76 -3.26 -24.35
CA LEU A 80 7.26 -4.52 -23.80
C LEU A 80 6.15 -5.45 -23.28
N GLY A 81 4.89 -5.03 -23.38
CA GLY A 81 3.71 -5.77 -22.95
C GLY A 81 3.29 -5.52 -21.50
N TYR A 82 3.81 -4.48 -20.84
CA TYR A 82 3.39 -4.09 -19.50
C TYR A 82 2.23 -3.12 -19.50
N GLU A 83 1.21 -3.41 -18.70
CA GLU A 83 0.12 -2.50 -18.40
C GLU A 83 0.40 -1.76 -17.09
N ALA A 84 0.35 -0.43 -17.13
CA ALA A 84 0.43 0.41 -15.93
C ALA A 84 -0.85 0.32 -15.10
N LYS A 85 -0.72 0.14 -13.78
CA LYS A 85 -1.83 0.05 -12.82
C LYS A 85 -1.77 1.13 -11.73
N GLY A 86 -0.86 2.11 -11.87
CA GLY A 86 -0.63 3.17 -10.89
C GLY A 86 -0.12 2.61 -9.57
N GLU A 87 -0.59 3.16 -8.45
CA GLU A 87 -0.20 2.72 -7.10
C GLU A 87 -0.80 1.37 -6.71
N PHE A 88 -2.00 1.07 -7.23
CA PHE A 88 -2.72 -0.18 -7.00
C PHE A 88 -2.83 -0.57 -5.51
N GLY A 89 -3.11 0.41 -4.64
CA GLY A 89 -3.32 0.23 -3.20
C GLY A 89 -2.12 0.53 -2.29
N ILE A 90 -0.92 0.67 -2.85
CA ILE A 90 0.30 1.01 -2.10
C ILE A 90 0.76 2.41 -2.53
N PRO A 91 0.61 3.43 -1.67
CA PRO A 91 1.13 4.77 -1.91
C PRO A 91 2.60 4.75 -2.35
N PHE A 92 2.93 5.63 -3.29
CA PHE A 92 4.31 5.79 -3.81
C PHE A 92 4.87 4.53 -4.50
N ARG A 93 3.98 3.72 -5.08
CA ARG A 93 4.33 2.63 -6.00
C ARG A 93 3.96 3.00 -7.44
N ARG A 94 4.70 2.48 -8.41
CA ARG A 94 4.17 2.24 -9.76
C ARG A 94 4.16 0.75 -10.05
N TYR A 95 2.97 0.21 -10.27
CA TYR A 95 2.73 -1.20 -10.46
C TYR A 95 2.46 -1.51 -11.92
N PHE A 96 3.20 -2.48 -12.48
CA PHE A 96 3.05 -2.91 -13.86
C PHE A 96 2.86 -4.41 -13.96
N GLN A 97 2.17 -4.81 -15.01
CA GLN A 97 1.61 -6.15 -15.13
C GLN A 97 1.71 -6.61 -16.59
N LYS A 98 2.38 -7.75 -16.87
CA LYS A 98 2.60 -8.27 -18.24
C LYS A 98 2.03 -9.66 -18.45
N GLY A 99 1.41 -9.91 -19.61
CA GLY A 99 0.84 -11.20 -20.01
C GLY A 99 -0.66 -11.39 -19.77
N GLY A 100 -1.42 -10.34 -19.43
CA GLY A 100 -2.88 -10.41 -19.26
C GLY A 100 -3.34 -11.53 -18.30
N ASN A 101 -4.23 -12.41 -18.78
CA ASN A 101 -4.73 -13.58 -18.03
C ASN A 101 -3.63 -14.64 -17.81
N GLU A 102 -2.64 -14.73 -18.68
CA GLU A 102 -1.45 -15.56 -18.52
C GLU A 102 -0.29 -14.75 -17.92
N ARG A 103 -0.56 -14.00 -16.83
CA ARG A 103 0.43 -13.09 -16.22
C ARG A 103 1.77 -13.81 -16.03
N THR A 104 2.82 -13.22 -16.59
CA THR A 104 4.19 -13.74 -16.54
C THR A 104 5.09 -12.87 -15.67
N HIS A 105 4.86 -11.56 -15.62
CA HIS A 105 5.72 -10.62 -14.88
C HIS A 105 4.93 -9.55 -14.14
N GLN A 106 5.49 -9.09 -13.02
CA GLN A 106 4.99 -7.96 -12.22
C GLN A 106 6.14 -7.06 -11.83
N LEU A 107 5.99 -5.74 -12.02
CA LEU A 107 6.95 -4.74 -11.55
C LEU A 107 6.34 -3.97 -10.39
N HIS A 108 7.08 -3.90 -9.29
CA HIS A 108 6.79 -3.10 -8.12
C HIS A 108 7.84 -2.00 -8.06
N VAL A 109 7.63 -0.92 -8.81
CA VAL A 109 8.63 0.16 -8.91
C VAL A 109 8.50 1.08 -7.70
N PHE A 110 9.62 1.32 -7.03
CA PHE A 110 9.71 2.19 -5.86
C PHE A 110 10.90 3.13 -5.98
N GLU A 111 10.75 4.34 -5.45
CA GLU A 111 11.86 5.26 -5.24
C GLU A 111 12.84 4.68 -4.20
N HIS A 112 14.12 5.08 -4.27
CA HIS A 112 15.11 4.70 -3.28
C HIS A 112 14.63 5.00 -1.84
N ASP A 113 15.12 4.24 -0.87
CA ASP A 113 14.74 4.32 0.56
C ASP A 113 13.27 3.99 0.88
N ASN A 114 12.46 3.59 -0.10
CA ASN A 114 11.11 3.12 0.19
C ASN A 114 11.16 1.81 1.03
N PRO A 115 10.49 1.75 2.20
CA PRO A 115 10.55 0.61 3.11
C PRO A 115 9.97 -0.69 2.55
N GLU A 116 9.19 -0.63 1.47
CA GLU A 116 8.73 -1.80 0.72
C GLU A 116 9.89 -2.61 0.14
N ILE A 117 10.96 -1.92 -0.28
CA ILE A 117 12.16 -2.55 -0.85
C ILE A 117 12.79 -3.46 0.21
N GLU A 118 13.11 -2.89 1.38
CA GLU A 118 13.71 -3.63 2.50
C GLU A 118 12.81 -4.81 2.93
N ARG A 119 11.50 -4.58 3.07
CA ARG A 119 10.55 -5.62 3.46
C ARG A 119 10.58 -6.82 2.52
N HIS A 120 10.48 -6.57 1.21
CA HIS A 120 10.47 -7.62 0.21
C HIS A 120 11.80 -8.38 0.16
N LEU A 121 12.93 -7.69 0.31
CA LEU A 121 14.26 -8.31 0.38
C LEU A 121 14.43 -9.17 1.63
N LYS A 122 14.04 -8.66 2.81
CA LYS A 122 14.07 -9.40 4.07
C LYS A 122 13.21 -10.66 4.01
N PHE A 123 11.99 -10.56 3.48
CA PHE A 123 11.14 -11.73 3.29
C PHE A 123 11.82 -12.76 2.38
N ARG A 124 12.30 -12.36 1.19
CA ARG A 124 12.99 -13.27 0.26
C ARG A 124 14.17 -13.96 0.93
N ASP A 125 15.03 -13.20 1.59
CA ASP A 125 16.27 -13.72 2.14
C ASP A 125 16.03 -14.61 3.36
N TRP A 126 15.00 -14.33 4.17
CA TRP A 126 14.50 -15.26 5.18
C TRP A 126 14.09 -16.61 4.58
N MET A 127 13.25 -16.58 3.55
CA MET A 127 12.75 -17.80 2.89
C MET A 127 13.84 -18.60 2.18
N ARG A 128 15.01 -18.01 1.90
CA ARG A 128 16.19 -18.69 1.33
C ARG A 128 17.00 -19.44 2.38
N SER A 129 17.00 -19.00 3.62
CA SER A 129 17.80 -19.58 4.72
C SER A 129 17.00 -20.42 5.71
N HIS A 130 15.66 -20.35 5.70
CA HIS A 130 14.78 -21.07 6.63
C HIS A 130 13.92 -22.09 5.89
N VAL A 131 14.37 -23.34 5.89
CA VAL A 131 13.79 -24.40 5.04
C VAL A 131 12.38 -24.77 5.48
N GLU A 132 12.14 -24.80 6.80
CA GLU A 132 10.87 -25.17 7.40
C GLU A 132 9.78 -24.16 7.06
N ASP A 133 10.08 -22.86 7.16
CA ASP A 133 9.16 -21.78 6.78
C ASP A 133 8.89 -21.79 5.28
N ARG A 134 9.92 -22.04 4.45
CA ARG A 134 9.77 -22.21 3.00
C ARG A 134 8.79 -23.32 2.64
N GLU A 135 8.91 -24.47 3.28
CA GLU A 135 8.01 -25.58 3.05
C GLU A 135 6.59 -25.31 3.58
N ALA A 136 6.48 -24.68 4.76
CA ALA A 136 5.19 -24.26 5.31
C ALA A 136 4.46 -23.29 4.37
N TYR A 137 5.19 -22.32 3.80
CA TYR A 137 4.62 -21.38 2.84
C TYR A 137 4.22 -22.05 1.52
N ALA A 138 5.00 -23.04 1.06
CA ALA A 138 4.64 -23.82 -0.12
C ALA A 138 3.31 -24.57 0.08
N ARG A 139 3.17 -25.29 1.19
CA ARG A 139 1.94 -26.02 1.56
C ARG A 139 0.74 -25.09 1.67
N LEU A 140 0.91 -23.94 2.33
CA LEU A 140 -0.15 -22.93 2.46
C LEU A 140 -0.63 -22.46 1.09
N LYS A 141 0.30 -22.11 0.18
CA LYS A 141 -0.06 -21.66 -1.17
C LYS A 141 -0.76 -22.73 -1.99
N GLN A 142 -0.35 -23.98 -1.87
CA GLN A 142 -1.01 -25.10 -2.57
C GLN A 142 -2.44 -25.28 -2.07
N SER A 143 -2.62 -25.34 -0.75
CA SER A 143 -3.95 -25.45 -0.13
C SER A 143 -4.87 -24.28 -0.51
N LEU A 144 -4.36 -23.04 -0.51
CA LEU A 144 -5.15 -21.88 -0.92
C LEU A 144 -5.49 -21.87 -2.41
N ALA A 145 -4.60 -22.39 -3.27
CA ALA A 145 -4.88 -22.51 -4.71
C ALA A 145 -5.95 -23.57 -4.99
N GLU A 146 -5.98 -24.66 -4.22
CA GLU A 146 -7.03 -25.67 -4.28
C GLU A 146 -8.37 -25.15 -3.75
N GLN A 147 -8.35 -24.39 -2.66
CA GLN A 147 -9.56 -23.83 -2.04
C GLN A 147 -10.15 -22.68 -2.85
N PHE A 148 -9.31 -21.85 -3.48
CA PHE A 148 -9.70 -20.63 -4.19
C PHE A 148 -9.14 -20.58 -5.62
N PRO A 149 -9.45 -21.56 -6.48
CA PRO A 149 -8.79 -21.71 -7.79
C PRO A 149 -9.03 -20.54 -8.75
N TYR A 150 -10.09 -19.76 -8.56
CA TYR A 150 -10.47 -18.63 -9.40
C TYR A 150 -10.63 -17.31 -8.64
N ASP A 151 -10.35 -17.31 -7.33
CA ASP A 151 -10.50 -16.13 -6.47
C ASP A 151 -9.12 -15.67 -5.99
N ILE A 152 -8.53 -14.75 -6.77
CA ILE A 152 -7.21 -14.19 -6.47
C ILE A 152 -7.19 -13.39 -5.18
N ASN A 153 -8.33 -12.80 -4.78
CA ASN A 153 -8.41 -11.99 -3.57
C ASN A 153 -8.33 -12.91 -2.35
N SER A 154 -9.17 -13.95 -2.29
CA SER A 154 -9.14 -14.93 -1.19
C SER A 154 -7.79 -15.66 -1.12
N TYR A 155 -7.21 -16.04 -2.26
CA TYR A 155 -5.85 -16.61 -2.31
C TYR A 155 -4.79 -15.67 -1.72
N CYS A 156 -4.85 -14.37 -2.04
CA CYS A 156 -3.91 -13.39 -1.53
C CYS A 156 -4.10 -13.13 -0.03
N LEU A 157 -5.34 -12.95 0.42
CA LEU A 157 -5.70 -12.70 1.82
C LEU A 157 -5.31 -13.88 2.72
N GLY A 158 -5.51 -15.13 2.26
CA GLY A 158 -5.16 -16.32 3.04
C GLY A 158 -3.68 -16.44 3.41
N LYS A 159 -2.79 -15.64 2.79
CA LYS A 159 -1.35 -15.62 3.09
C LYS A 159 -0.95 -14.51 4.07
N GLU A 160 -1.84 -13.57 4.39
CA GLU A 160 -1.51 -12.33 5.09
C GLU A 160 -0.85 -12.58 6.45
N GLU A 161 -1.44 -13.46 7.27
CA GLU A 161 -0.92 -13.77 8.62
C GLU A 161 0.45 -14.46 8.57
N PHE A 162 0.63 -15.39 7.62
CA PHE A 162 1.91 -16.05 7.41
C PHE A 162 2.99 -15.02 7.04
N ILE A 163 2.68 -14.14 6.08
CA ILE A 163 3.61 -13.10 5.64
C ILE A 163 3.96 -12.15 6.79
N ALA A 164 2.98 -11.74 7.59
CA ALA A 164 3.20 -10.89 8.75
C ALA A 164 4.10 -11.55 9.81
N THR A 165 3.97 -12.88 9.99
CA THR A 165 4.84 -13.65 10.89
C THR A 165 6.29 -13.64 10.39
N ILE A 166 6.51 -13.91 9.11
CA ILE A 166 7.84 -13.88 8.51
C ILE A 166 8.44 -12.47 8.56
N ASP A 167 7.66 -11.43 8.26
CA ASP A 167 8.14 -10.04 8.36
C ASP A 167 8.66 -9.73 9.77
N ARG A 168 7.98 -10.22 10.81
CA ARG A 168 8.41 -10.07 12.21
C ARG A 168 9.71 -10.84 12.49
N GLN A 169 9.78 -12.10 12.08
CA GLN A 169 10.95 -12.95 12.31
C GLN A 169 12.19 -12.46 11.56
N ALA A 170 12.00 -11.98 10.32
CA ALA A 170 13.04 -11.36 9.50
C ALA A 170 13.46 -9.97 10.02
N GLY A 171 12.84 -9.47 11.10
CA GLY A 171 13.20 -8.22 11.75
C GLY A 171 12.88 -6.99 10.91
N PHE A 172 11.83 -7.03 10.09
CA PHE A 172 11.35 -5.84 9.40
C PHE A 172 10.61 -4.92 10.39
N THR A 173 11.11 -3.69 10.55
CA THR A 173 10.58 -2.69 11.50
C THR A 173 10.17 -1.37 10.82
N GLY A 174 10.27 -1.30 9.48
CA GLY A 174 10.00 -0.10 8.71
C GLY A 174 8.56 0.40 8.86
N LEU A 175 8.37 1.71 8.69
CA LEU A 175 7.06 2.34 8.68
C LEU A 175 6.47 2.31 7.28
N ARG A 176 5.20 1.93 7.13
CA ARG A 176 4.55 1.84 5.82
C ARG A 176 3.12 2.36 5.87
N MET A 177 2.77 3.25 4.96
CA MET A 177 1.38 3.65 4.73
C MET A 177 0.81 2.83 3.60
N VAL A 178 -0.35 2.21 3.80
CA VAL A 178 -1.08 1.46 2.77
C VAL A 178 -2.56 1.81 2.79
N LYS A 179 -3.22 1.74 1.63
CA LYS A 179 -4.68 1.92 1.55
C LYS A 179 -5.32 0.68 2.16
N ALA A 180 -6.33 0.87 3.01
CA ALA A 180 -7.09 -0.25 3.56
C ALA A 180 -7.81 -1.00 2.42
N LEU A 181 -7.41 -2.26 2.22
CA LEU A 181 -7.92 -3.14 1.17
C LEU A 181 -8.12 -4.57 1.70
N THR A 182 -7.40 -4.98 2.75
CA THR A 182 -7.56 -6.30 3.36
C THR A 182 -8.56 -6.28 4.51
N THR A 183 -9.10 -7.45 4.85
CA THR A 183 -9.97 -7.61 6.03
C THR A 183 -9.28 -7.13 7.31
N ARG A 184 -7.98 -7.40 7.46
CA ARG A 184 -7.19 -6.95 8.60
C ARG A 184 -7.08 -5.43 8.67
N GLU A 185 -6.78 -4.78 7.55
CA GLU A 185 -6.67 -3.32 7.48
C GLU A 185 -8.03 -2.65 7.72
N TRP A 186 -9.12 -3.19 7.16
CA TRP A 186 -10.46 -2.68 7.40
C TRP A 186 -10.93 -2.88 8.85
N ASN A 187 -10.60 -4.01 9.46
CA ASN A 187 -10.89 -4.23 10.88
C ASN A 187 -10.11 -3.24 11.76
N ALA A 188 -8.85 -2.94 11.42
CA ALA A 188 -8.08 -1.92 12.11
C ALA A 188 -8.71 -0.52 11.92
N ALA A 189 -9.06 -0.14 10.69
CA ALA A 189 -9.72 1.15 10.42
C ALA A 189 -11.01 1.34 11.23
N ARG A 190 -11.88 0.31 11.25
CA ARG A 190 -13.11 0.31 12.06
C ARG A 190 -12.80 0.42 13.55
N HIS A 191 -11.84 -0.36 14.04
CA HIS A 191 -11.42 -0.35 15.44
C HIS A 191 -10.89 1.03 15.86
N PHE A 192 -9.91 1.58 15.13
CA PHE A 192 -9.34 2.90 15.43
C PHE A 192 -10.43 3.98 15.44
N ARG A 193 -11.33 3.98 14.46
CA ARG A 193 -12.40 4.98 14.39
C ARG A 193 -13.40 4.83 15.54
N GLN A 194 -13.91 3.63 15.78
CA GLN A 194 -14.85 3.37 16.86
C GLN A 194 -14.24 3.70 18.23
N PHE A 195 -13.06 3.14 18.53
CA PHE A 195 -12.41 3.26 19.83
C PHE A 195 -12.00 4.69 20.18
N TYR A 196 -11.35 5.41 19.25
CA TYR A 196 -10.81 6.73 19.57
C TYR A 196 -11.82 7.87 19.43
N PHE A 197 -12.89 7.71 18.64
CA PHE A 197 -13.82 8.80 18.32
C PHE A 197 -15.26 8.59 18.81
N PHE A 198 -15.72 7.36 19.04
CA PHE A 198 -17.13 7.09 19.37
C PHE A 198 -17.35 6.40 20.72
N ASP A 199 -16.45 5.52 21.16
CA ASP A 199 -16.60 4.77 22.42
C ASP A 199 -16.69 5.69 23.65
N LYS A 200 -15.89 6.76 23.71
CA LYS A 200 -15.94 7.72 24.82
C LYS A 200 -17.29 8.44 24.96
N ALA A 201 -18.02 8.58 23.85
CA ALA A 201 -19.35 9.17 23.83
C ALA A 201 -20.46 8.13 24.00
N GLY A 202 -20.13 6.84 24.11
CA GLY A 202 -21.11 5.75 24.12
C GLY A 202 -21.90 5.62 22.82
N LEU A 203 -21.31 6.07 21.70
CA LEU A 203 -21.95 6.07 20.38
C LEU A 203 -21.41 4.93 19.51
N SER A 204 -22.25 4.44 18.61
CA SER A 204 -21.79 3.65 17.47
C SER A 204 -21.37 4.59 16.35
N ASP A 205 -20.32 4.23 15.61
CA ASP A 205 -19.82 4.97 14.45
C ASP A 205 -20.92 5.20 13.39
N PRO A 206 -21.40 6.44 13.22
CA PRO A 206 -22.48 6.75 12.28
C PRO A 206 -21.97 6.92 10.84
N TYR A 207 -20.65 6.89 10.61
CA TYR A 207 -20.03 7.19 9.32
C TYR A 207 -19.53 5.92 8.60
N THR A 208 -20.07 4.75 8.91
CA THR A 208 -19.68 3.47 8.29
C THR A 208 -19.87 3.46 6.77
N TRP A 209 -20.80 4.25 6.25
CA TRP A 209 -21.01 4.44 4.81
C TRP A 209 -19.76 4.96 4.08
N THR A 210 -18.87 5.70 4.75
CA THR A 210 -17.67 6.27 4.10
C THR A 210 -16.68 5.20 3.65
N PHE A 211 -16.72 4.00 4.24
CA PHE A 211 -15.80 2.91 3.88
C PHE A 211 -15.98 2.40 2.45
N GLU A 212 -17.15 2.65 1.85
CA GLU A 212 -17.49 2.20 0.50
C GLU A 212 -17.61 3.36 -0.50
N HIS A 213 -17.35 4.60 -0.07
CA HIS A 213 -17.56 5.79 -0.88
C HIS A 213 -16.27 6.24 -1.58
N GLU A 214 -16.34 6.50 -2.89
CA GLU A 214 -15.17 6.74 -3.76
C GLU A 214 -14.35 7.98 -3.39
N ALA A 215 -15.00 9.02 -2.90
CA ALA A 215 -14.34 10.24 -2.44
C ALA A 215 -13.62 10.07 -1.10
N HIS A 216 -13.82 8.96 -0.38
CA HIS A 216 -13.20 8.71 0.92
C HIS A 216 -12.06 7.70 0.79
N VAL A 217 -10.90 8.08 1.30
CA VAL A 217 -9.69 7.27 1.27
C VAL A 217 -9.26 6.96 2.69
N HIS A 218 -9.05 5.68 2.95
CA HIS A 218 -8.68 5.16 4.26
C HIS A 218 -7.28 4.58 4.17
N PHE A 219 -6.32 5.15 4.90
CA PHE A 219 -4.99 4.57 5.03
C PHE A 219 -4.77 4.05 6.45
N VAL A 220 -3.93 3.02 6.54
CA VAL A 220 -3.38 2.55 7.81
C VAL A 220 -1.86 2.69 7.79
N LEU A 221 -1.29 2.91 8.97
CA LEU A 221 0.15 2.98 9.17
C LEU A 221 0.63 1.69 9.84
N TYR A 222 1.51 0.97 9.17
CA TYR A 222 2.24 -0.16 9.72
C TYR A 222 3.56 0.27 10.36
N GLN A 223 3.94 -0.40 11.45
CA GLN A 223 5.31 -0.51 11.95
C GLN A 223 5.71 -1.99 11.92
N GLY A 224 6.62 -2.35 11.01
CA GLY A 224 6.90 -3.76 10.75
C GLY A 224 5.64 -4.50 10.30
N ALA A 225 5.18 -5.46 11.10
CA ALA A 225 3.97 -6.24 10.86
C ALA A 225 2.73 -5.73 11.61
N GLU A 226 2.83 -4.69 12.45
CA GLU A 226 1.73 -4.19 13.29
C GLU A 226 1.10 -2.94 12.68
N ILE A 227 -0.24 -2.84 12.71
CA ILE A 227 -0.93 -1.59 12.35
C ILE A 227 -0.97 -0.72 13.62
N ILE A 228 -0.40 0.48 13.52
CA ILE A 228 -0.23 1.41 14.65
C ILE A 228 -0.97 2.74 14.45
N GLY A 229 -1.63 2.94 13.31
CA GLY A 229 -2.36 4.17 13.05
C GLY A 229 -3.36 4.05 11.91
N TYR A 230 -4.28 5.01 11.88
CA TYR A 230 -5.34 5.11 10.89
C TYR A 230 -5.58 6.56 10.49
N THR A 231 -5.89 6.79 9.22
CA THR A 231 -6.30 8.09 8.71
C THR A 231 -7.44 7.94 7.71
N HIS A 232 -8.30 8.96 7.70
CA HIS A 232 -9.42 9.11 6.78
C HIS A 232 -9.29 10.46 6.08
N LEU A 233 -9.08 10.41 4.78
CA LEU A 233 -9.12 11.57 3.90
C LEU A 233 -10.43 11.59 3.13
N GLN A 234 -10.94 12.78 2.88
CA GLN A 234 -11.97 13.00 1.89
C GLN A 234 -11.42 13.87 0.76
N LEU A 235 -11.58 13.41 -0.47
CA LEU A 235 -11.18 14.11 -1.67
C LEU A 235 -12.32 15.03 -2.11
N TRP A 236 -12.02 16.31 -2.26
CA TRP A 236 -12.99 17.31 -2.67
C TRP A 236 -12.73 17.82 -4.09
N PRO A 237 -13.74 18.42 -4.74
CA PRO A 237 -13.56 19.13 -5.99
C PRO A 237 -12.47 20.22 -5.93
N HIS A 238 -12.04 20.69 -7.09
CA HIS A 238 -11.05 21.77 -7.23
C HIS A 238 -9.68 21.48 -6.57
N HIS A 239 -9.28 20.20 -6.52
CA HIS A 239 -7.99 19.78 -5.98
C HIS A 239 -7.81 20.10 -4.49
N ARG A 240 -8.91 20.06 -3.72
CA ARG A 240 -8.90 20.19 -2.25
C ARG A 240 -9.11 18.84 -1.59
N ALA A 241 -8.61 18.65 -0.37
CA ALA A 241 -8.91 17.47 0.43
C ALA A 241 -9.14 17.87 1.89
N ALA A 242 -9.87 17.04 2.62
CA ALA A 242 -10.07 17.16 4.06
C ALA A 242 -9.44 15.98 4.80
N LEU A 243 -8.74 16.27 5.91
CA LEU A 243 -8.34 15.25 6.87
C LEU A 243 -9.45 15.11 7.91
N ARG A 244 -10.27 14.06 7.76
CA ARG A 244 -11.36 13.78 8.71
C ARG A 244 -10.84 13.13 9.98
N ILE A 245 -9.91 12.18 9.85
CA ILE A 245 -9.32 11.47 10.98
C ILE A 245 -7.83 11.29 10.74
N VAL A 246 -7.03 11.51 11.79
CA VAL A 246 -5.68 10.96 11.93
C VAL A 246 -5.49 10.52 13.37
N VAL A 247 -5.07 9.27 13.55
CA VAL A 247 -4.84 8.72 14.89
C VAL A 247 -3.69 7.73 14.87
N ILE A 248 -2.87 7.79 15.92
CA ILE A 248 -1.86 6.81 16.26
C ILE A 248 -2.29 6.13 17.55
N ASP A 249 -2.09 4.82 17.61
CA ASP A 249 -2.32 4.01 18.79
C ASP A 249 -1.64 4.62 20.01
N GLU A 250 -2.35 4.68 21.14
CA GLU A 250 -1.86 5.34 22.34
C GLU A 250 -0.52 4.80 22.84
N THR A 251 -0.29 3.49 22.71
CA THR A 251 0.96 2.83 23.11
C THR A 251 2.16 3.24 22.24
N LYS A 252 1.89 3.84 21.07
CA LYS A 252 2.89 4.26 20.08
C LYS A 252 2.97 5.79 19.95
N ARG A 253 2.23 6.55 20.79
CA ARG A 253 2.30 8.02 20.80
C ARG A 253 3.65 8.51 21.31
N ASN A 254 3.96 9.78 21.03
CA ASN A 254 5.24 10.44 21.36
C ASN A 254 6.49 9.92 20.61
N CYS A 255 6.32 9.01 19.65
CA CYS A 255 7.39 8.53 18.77
C CYS A 255 7.44 9.26 17.41
N GLN A 256 6.87 10.47 17.30
CA GLN A 256 6.75 11.26 16.07
C GLN A 256 5.93 10.62 14.92
N TYR A 257 5.33 9.44 15.10
CA TYR A 257 4.55 8.76 14.07
C TYR A 257 3.37 9.58 13.54
N GLY A 258 2.72 10.39 14.38
CA GLY A 258 1.63 11.27 13.91
C GLY A 258 2.11 12.31 12.90
N ARG A 259 3.27 12.92 13.13
CA ARG A 259 3.91 13.83 12.17
C ARG A 259 4.30 13.09 10.90
N TYR A 260 4.92 11.92 11.03
CA TYR A 260 5.34 11.11 9.89
C TYR A 260 4.14 10.74 9.01
N PHE A 261 3.07 10.24 9.62
CA PHE A 261 1.87 9.80 8.89
C PHE A 261 1.16 10.96 8.20
N LEU A 262 1.03 12.10 8.88
CA LEU A 262 0.49 13.31 8.27
C LEU A 262 1.34 13.76 7.06
N GLY A 263 2.67 13.74 7.20
CA GLY A 263 3.58 14.07 6.10
C GLY A 263 3.45 13.13 4.90
N LEU A 264 3.20 11.83 5.11
CA LEU A 264 2.91 10.90 4.02
C LEU A 264 1.58 11.23 3.34
N CYS A 265 0.54 11.60 4.08
CA CYS A 265 -0.75 12.01 3.50
C CYS A 265 -0.58 13.28 2.66
N GLU A 266 0.12 14.28 3.18
CA GLU A 266 0.44 15.53 2.47
C GLU A 266 1.22 15.25 1.17
N LYS A 267 2.28 14.42 1.24
CA LYS A 267 3.06 14.02 0.06
C LYS A 267 2.19 13.30 -0.96
N TRP A 268 1.36 12.36 -0.51
CA TRP A 268 0.48 11.58 -1.39
C TRP A 268 -0.53 12.47 -2.12
N LEU A 269 -1.21 13.35 -1.38
CA LEU A 269 -2.14 14.33 -1.94
C LEU A 269 -1.45 15.24 -2.96
N LYS A 270 -0.26 15.76 -2.64
CA LYS A 270 0.54 16.59 -3.57
C LYS A 270 0.87 15.84 -4.86
N CYS A 271 1.34 14.59 -4.76
CA CYS A 271 1.63 13.74 -5.92
C CYS A 271 0.37 13.44 -6.76
N ALA A 272 -0.79 13.37 -6.12
CA ALA A 272 -2.09 13.22 -6.78
C ALA A 272 -2.67 14.54 -7.34
N GLY A 273 -1.92 15.65 -7.21
CA GLY A 273 -2.31 16.95 -7.78
C GLY A 273 -3.24 17.78 -6.89
N PHE A 274 -3.42 17.43 -5.62
CA PHE A 274 -4.14 18.25 -4.65
C PHE A 274 -3.30 19.45 -4.21
N ARG A 275 -3.96 20.59 -4.00
CA ARG A 275 -3.36 21.91 -3.73
C ARG A 275 -3.49 22.32 -2.27
N SER A 276 -4.48 21.81 -1.55
CA SER A 276 -4.67 22.10 -0.13
C SER A 276 -5.27 20.94 0.63
N LEU A 277 -4.91 20.86 1.92
CA LEU A 277 -5.47 19.96 2.90
C LEU A 277 -6.13 20.78 4.02
N HIS A 278 -7.42 20.54 4.26
CA HIS A 278 -8.26 21.25 5.23
C HIS A 278 -8.57 20.36 6.43
N ILE A 279 -8.67 20.96 7.62
CA ILE A 279 -8.89 20.26 8.89
C ILE A 279 -9.75 21.13 9.82
N GLU A 280 -10.70 20.52 10.51
CA GLU A 280 -11.30 21.08 11.73
C GLU A 280 -10.52 20.52 12.93
N SER A 281 -9.69 21.37 13.53
CA SER A 281 -8.78 20.93 14.60
C SER A 281 -9.36 21.22 15.96
N SER A 282 -9.42 20.21 16.82
CA SER A 282 -9.72 20.41 18.23
C SER A 282 -8.70 21.33 18.92
N PRO A 283 -9.10 22.03 20.00
CA PRO A 283 -8.20 22.92 20.74
C PRO A 283 -6.89 22.23 21.18
N SER A 284 -6.97 20.94 21.53
CA SER A 284 -5.80 20.17 21.97
C SER A 284 -4.81 19.81 20.86
N ALA A 285 -5.27 19.72 19.60
CA ALA A 285 -4.44 19.38 18.44
C ALA A 285 -3.96 20.63 17.68
N LEU A 286 -4.56 21.80 17.90
CA LEU A 286 -4.30 23.01 17.12
C LEU A 286 -2.82 23.41 17.13
N ALA A 287 -2.17 23.37 18.30
CA ALA A 287 -0.75 23.70 18.43
C ALA A 287 0.15 22.75 17.60
N PHE A 288 -0.23 21.47 17.49
CA PHE A 288 0.49 20.51 16.67
C PHE A 288 0.40 20.90 15.19
N TYR A 289 -0.78 21.18 14.66
CA TYR A 289 -0.92 21.53 13.24
C TYR A 289 -0.25 22.86 12.90
N ARG A 290 -0.39 23.90 13.74
CA ARG A 290 0.26 25.21 13.54
C ARG A 290 1.78 25.07 13.47
N LYS A 291 2.37 24.25 14.33
CA LYS A 291 3.81 23.95 14.30
C LYS A 291 4.26 23.29 12.98
N HIS A 292 3.35 22.64 12.26
CA HIS A 292 3.63 21.95 11.00
C HIS A 292 3.12 22.69 9.75
N GLY A 293 2.88 24.01 9.88
CA GLY A 293 2.62 24.91 8.76
C GLY A 293 1.15 25.00 8.34
N TYR A 294 0.22 24.52 9.17
CA TYR A 294 -1.21 24.79 8.96
C TYR A 294 -1.50 26.23 9.38
N ILE A 295 -2.37 26.90 8.63
CA ILE A 295 -2.79 28.28 8.83
C ILE A 295 -4.32 28.37 8.92
N ASP A 296 -4.85 29.53 9.30
CA ASP A 296 -6.29 29.78 9.22
C ASP A 296 -6.74 29.62 7.78
N MET A 297 -7.70 28.72 7.58
CA MET A 297 -8.23 28.41 6.26
C MET A 297 -9.68 27.96 6.44
N PRO A 298 -10.65 28.56 5.74
CA PRO A 298 -12.02 28.11 5.78
C PRO A 298 -12.13 26.62 5.45
N PHE A 299 -12.94 25.89 6.21
CA PHE A 299 -13.14 24.47 5.97
C PHE A 299 -14.00 24.25 4.72
N GLU A 300 -15.10 25.02 4.59
CA GLU A 300 -16.00 25.03 3.42
C GLU A 300 -16.31 23.62 2.91
N ASP A 301 -16.96 22.82 3.76
CA ASP A 301 -17.33 21.45 3.46
C ASP A 301 -18.35 21.40 2.30
N PRO A 302 -18.01 20.78 1.16
CA PRO A 302 -18.93 20.66 0.02
C PRO A 302 -20.20 19.88 0.35
N ASP A 303 -20.16 18.99 1.35
CA ASP A 303 -21.29 18.16 1.75
C ASP A 303 -22.17 18.83 2.83
N GLY A 304 -21.73 19.99 3.33
CA GLY A 304 -22.48 20.79 4.31
C GLY A 304 -22.52 20.20 5.73
N TYR A 305 -21.60 19.31 6.09
CA TYR A 305 -21.47 18.85 7.47
C TYR A 305 -20.99 19.98 8.37
N GLU A 306 -21.69 20.19 9.49
CA GLU A 306 -21.26 21.11 10.53
C GLU A 306 -20.21 20.44 11.44
N GLY A 307 -19.08 21.11 11.62
CA GLY A 307 -18.04 20.72 12.57
C GLY A 307 -18.42 20.98 14.02
N ASP A 308 -17.56 20.56 14.95
CA ASP A 308 -17.70 20.92 16.36
C ASP A 308 -17.48 22.45 16.52
N PRO A 309 -18.39 23.20 17.18
CA PRO A 309 -18.21 24.63 17.41
C PRO A 309 -16.92 25.02 18.16
N GLN A 310 -16.26 24.08 18.84
CA GLN A 310 -14.98 24.30 19.51
C GLN A 310 -13.77 24.07 18.60
N ASP A 311 -13.97 23.43 17.44
CA ASP A 311 -12.89 23.18 16.49
C ASP A 311 -12.53 24.44 15.72
N THR A 312 -11.25 24.54 15.35
CA THR A 312 -10.73 25.64 14.55
C THR A 312 -10.46 25.16 13.14
N ALA A 313 -11.10 25.79 12.16
CA ALA A 313 -10.85 25.54 10.74
C ALA A 313 -9.45 26.03 10.35
N ILE A 314 -8.61 25.10 9.94
CA ILE A 314 -7.23 25.33 9.49
C ILE A 314 -6.94 24.54 8.23
N GLY A 315 -5.86 24.88 7.54
CA GLY A 315 -5.43 24.13 6.38
C GLY A 315 -4.00 24.42 5.98
N LYS A 316 -3.51 23.65 5.01
CA LYS A 316 -2.14 23.75 4.50
C LYS A 316 -2.15 23.69 2.99
N ILE A 317 -1.40 24.61 2.36
CA ILE A 317 -1.11 24.57 0.93
C ILE A 317 -0.03 23.51 0.68
N LEU A 318 -0.26 22.62 -0.28
CA LEU A 318 0.56 21.42 -0.55
C LEU A 318 1.66 21.65 -1.58
#